data_AF-A0ABC8C9D8-F1
#
_entry.id   AF-A0ABC8C9D8-F1
#
_cell.length_a   1.000
_cell.length_b   1.000
_cell.length_c   1.000
_cell.angle_alpha   90.00
_cell.angle_beta   90.00
_cell.angle_gamma   90.00
#
_symmetry.space_group_name_H-M   'P 1'
#
loop_
_entity.id
_entity.type
_entity.pdbx_description
1 polymer ?
#
loop_
_entity_poly.entity_id
_entity_poly.type
_entity_poly.pdbx_seq_one_letter_code
_entity_poly.pdbx_strand_id
1 'polypeptide(L)'
;MTDSFHLPKISLEGLEKIIIAYSHVPDNPTLDILARLTKMGSAAISRNNKFLMDIGVIAGAAEKTVTPLGQKLGHALEYALGADAQAYWREAISSNSAMMELITTEDIKRGMSEKDLSAHILDVSVHKKHAHTQTGARCLIDILLESGLLEQDQDMLVAAPAQPAKDKAQLFGLQAEDSAPDTKGSAPPAALMGLPLAGQNTTRPDMPYIMLNLTLPETEDLAVYEKIFRALRENLLGLPPLP
;
A
#
# COMPACT_ATOMS: atom_id res chain seq x y z
N MET A 1 6.18 2.74 25.80
CA MET A 1 5.38 3.77 25.07
C MET A 1 4.10 3.07 24.69
N THR A 2 2.96 3.52 25.19
CA THR A 2 1.68 2.87 24.90
C THR A 2 1.32 3.23 23.48
N ASP A 3 1.76 2.43 22.50
CA ASP A 3 1.18 2.49 21.17
C ASP A 3 -0.33 2.32 21.36
N SER A 4 -1.07 3.28 20.83
CA SER A 4 -2.49 3.44 21.07
C SER A 4 -3.11 3.77 19.72
N PHE A 5 -4.23 3.11 19.41
CA PHE A 5 -4.86 3.26 18.12
C PHE A 5 -6.25 3.89 18.26
N HIS A 6 -6.64 4.69 17.26
CA HIS A 6 -7.97 5.22 17.11
C HIS A 6 -8.85 4.18 16.43
N LEU A 7 -10.15 4.22 16.72
CA LEU A 7 -11.11 3.38 16.01
C LEU A 7 -11.73 4.15 14.84
N PRO A 8 -12.04 3.45 13.73
CA PRO A 8 -12.90 4.02 12.69
C PRO A 8 -14.27 4.36 13.31
N LYS A 9 -14.97 5.33 12.74
CA LYS A 9 -16.32 5.77 13.17
C LYS A 9 -17.34 5.55 12.07
N ILE A 10 -17.05 4.61 11.18
CA ILE A 10 -17.81 4.26 9.99
C ILE A 10 -17.72 2.74 9.78
N SER A 11 -18.64 2.18 9.01
CA SER A 11 -18.59 0.77 8.57
C SER A 11 -17.42 0.52 7.62
N LEU A 12 -17.08 -0.76 7.42
CA LEU A 12 -16.05 -1.18 6.47
C LEU A 12 -16.28 -0.59 5.07
N GLU A 13 -17.49 -0.76 4.49
CA GLU A 13 -17.82 -0.22 3.17
C GLU A 13 -17.60 1.30 3.06
N GLY A 14 -17.92 2.03 4.13
CA GLY A 14 -17.74 3.47 4.17
C GLY A 14 -16.26 3.84 4.28
N LEU A 15 -15.48 3.05 5.01
CA LEU A 15 -14.03 3.21 5.11
C LEU A 15 -13.35 2.92 3.76
N GLU A 16 -13.70 1.83 3.09
CA GLU A 16 -13.19 1.47 1.76
C GLU A 16 -13.41 2.57 0.75
N LYS A 17 -14.61 3.17 0.72
CA LYS A 17 -14.91 4.34 -0.13
C LYS A 17 -13.97 5.50 0.14
N ILE A 18 -13.62 5.76 1.40
CA ILE A 18 -12.66 6.81 1.77
C ILE A 18 -11.28 6.48 1.24
N ILE A 19 -10.83 5.24 1.39
CA ILE A 19 -9.51 4.77 0.93
C ILE A 19 -9.40 4.87 -0.59
N ILE A 20 -10.43 4.42 -1.33
CA ILE A 20 -10.52 4.54 -2.79
C ILE A 20 -10.49 6.02 -3.21
N ALA A 21 -11.27 6.88 -2.54
CA ALA A 21 -11.27 8.31 -2.86
C ALA A 21 -9.91 8.98 -2.62
N TYR A 22 -9.20 8.57 -1.58
CA TYR A 22 -7.82 8.98 -1.34
C TYR A 22 -6.91 8.50 -2.48
N SER A 23 -6.97 7.25 -2.92
CA SER A 23 -6.09 6.76 -4.00
C SER A 23 -6.25 7.50 -5.34
N HIS A 24 -7.41 8.11 -5.61
CA HIS A 24 -7.60 8.96 -6.80
C HIS A 24 -7.02 10.37 -6.68
N VAL A 25 -6.77 10.85 -5.45
CA VAL A 25 -6.28 12.20 -5.18
C VAL A 25 -5.09 12.11 -4.21
N PRO A 26 -3.92 11.64 -4.69
CA PRO A 26 -2.75 11.41 -3.83
C PRO A 26 -2.14 12.71 -3.31
N ASP A 27 -2.16 13.77 -4.13
CA ASP A 27 -1.55 15.06 -3.82
C ASP A 27 -2.59 16.05 -3.27
N ASN A 28 -2.38 16.43 -2.01
CA ASN A 28 -3.18 17.41 -1.25
C ASN A 28 -4.72 17.26 -1.38
N PRO A 29 -5.30 16.07 -1.07
CA PRO A 29 -6.73 15.84 -1.06
C PRO A 29 -7.45 16.80 -0.10
N THR A 30 -8.25 17.70 -0.69
CA THR A 30 -9.16 18.54 0.10
C THR A 30 -10.41 17.77 0.50
N LEU A 31 -10.95 18.06 1.69
CA LEU A 31 -12.15 17.38 2.19
C LEU A 31 -13.37 17.56 1.29
N ASP A 32 -13.44 18.65 0.51
CA ASP A 32 -14.54 18.89 -0.45
C ASP A 32 -14.47 17.94 -1.65
N ILE A 33 -13.27 17.74 -2.21
CA ILE A 33 -13.06 16.79 -3.31
C ILE A 33 -13.37 15.36 -2.85
N LEU A 34 -12.85 14.97 -1.69
CA LEU A 34 -13.14 13.65 -1.12
C LEU A 34 -14.63 13.46 -0.82
N ALA A 35 -15.33 14.49 -0.33
CA ALA A 35 -16.76 14.44 -0.08
C ALA A 35 -17.56 14.20 -1.37
N ARG A 36 -17.16 14.83 -2.48
CA ARG A 36 -17.77 14.62 -3.79
C ARG A 36 -17.53 13.22 -4.33
N LEU A 37 -16.30 12.71 -4.23
CA LEU A 37 -15.93 11.37 -4.71
C LEU A 37 -16.63 10.26 -3.92
N THR A 38 -16.62 10.37 -2.59
CA THR A 38 -17.23 9.37 -1.69
C THR A 38 -18.75 9.47 -1.61
N LYS A 39 -19.34 10.60 -2.05
CA LYS A 39 -20.73 10.99 -1.77
C LYS A 39 -21.03 11.02 -0.26
N MET A 40 -20.05 11.37 0.55
CA MET A 40 -20.17 11.45 2.01
C MET A 40 -19.85 12.85 2.53
N GLY A 41 -20.36 13.18 3.72
CA GLY A 41 -20.06 14.47 4.35
C GLY A 41 -18.58 14.59 4.76
N SER A 42 -17.99 15.76 4.54
CA SER A 42 -16.60 16.08 4.94
C SER A 42 -16.30 15.79 6.42
N ALA A 43 -17.29 15.97 7.30
CA ALA A 43 -17.20 15.63 8.72
C ALA A 43 -17.10 14.12 8.97
N ALA A 44 -17.71 13.27 8.13
CA ALA A 44 -17.57 11.81 8.23
C ALA A 44 -16.15 11.37 7.83
N ILE A 45 -15.61 11.92 6.74
CA ILE A 45 -14.24 11.66 6.29
C ILE A 45 -13.23 12.13 7.36
N SER A 46 -13.37 13.38 7.82
CA SER A 46 -12.46 13.99 8.79
C SER A 46 -12.32 13.19 10.09
N ARG A 47 -13.44 12.66 10.59
CA ARG A 47 -13.50 11.84 11.81
C ARG A 47 -12.71 10.53 11.73
N ASN A 48 -12.52 9.98 10.53
CA ASN A 48 -11.82 8.70 10.31
C ASN A 48 -10.33 8.87 9.99
N ASN A 49 -9.89 10.08 9.68
CA ASN A 49 -8.52 10.33 9.27
C ASN A 49 -7.48 9.93 10.32
N LYS A 50 -7.80 10.00 11.62
CA LYS A 50 -6.89 9.54 12.67
C LYS A 50 -6.59 8.05 12.55
N PHE A 51 -7.63 7.24 12.37
CA PHE A 51 -7.47 5.80 12.15
C PHE A 51 -6.67 5.52 10.88
N LEU A 52 -6.97 6.20 9.76
CA LEU A 52 -6.23 6.03 8.50
C LEU A 52 -4.74 6.40 8.62
N MET A 53 -4.39 7.35 9.49
CA MET A 53 -2.99 7.65 9.82
C MET A 53 -2.37 6.56 10.68
N ASP A 54 -3.10 6.03 11.67
CA ASP A 54 -2.60 4.98 12.57
C ASP A 54 -2.28 3.65 11.86
N ILE A 55 -2.97 3.35 10.76
CA ILE A 55 -2.71 2.18 9.89
C ILE A 55 -1.79 2.50 8.69
N GLY A 56 -1.27 3.73 8.62
CA GLY A 56 -0.32 4.14 7.57
C GLY A 56 -0.90 4.27 6.17
N VAL A 57 -2.22 4.39 6.00
CA VAL A 57 -2.87 4.61 4.68
C VAL A 57 -2.73 6.05 4.21
N ILE A 58 -2.79 7.01 5.14
CA ILE A 58 -2.52 8.42 4.87
C ILE A 58 -1.44 8.94 5.82
N ALA A 59 -0.72 9.96 5.39
CA ALA A 59 0.29 10.64 6.18
C ALA A 59 0.03 12.16 6.19
N GLY A 60 0.71 12.88 7.09
CA GLY A 60 0.66 14.33 7.18
C GLY A 60 -0.40 14.88 8.13
N ALA A 61 0.02 15.88 8.93
CA ALA A 61 -0.84 16.49 9.96
C ALA A 61 -1.72 17.62 9.40
N ALA A 62 -1.11 18.54 8.63
CA ALA A 62 -1.78 19.71 8.06
C ALA A 62 -2.35 19.43 6.67
N GLU A 63 -1.51 18.88 5.79
CA GLU A 63 -1.89 18.40 4.46
C GLU A 63 -1.86 16.89 4.50
N LYS A 64 -3.01 16.26 4.28
CA LYS A 64 -3.10 14.80 4.28
C LYS A 64 -2.70 14.32 2.92
N THR A 65 -1.72 13.43 2.84
CA THR A 65 -1.29 12.82 1.60
C THR A 65 -1.46 11.31 1.69
N VAL A 66 -1.68 10.68 0.56
CA VAL A 66 -1.85 9.23 0.51
C VAL A 66 -0.50 8.57 0.49
N THR A 67 -0.31 7.53 1.32
CA THR A 67 0.94 6.77 1.31
C THR A 67 0.97 5.80 0.14
N PRO A 68 2.14 5.28 -0.25
CA PRO A 68 2.22 4.23 -1.27
C PRO A 68 1.39 2.99 -0.92
N LEU A 69 1.25 2.67 0.38
CA LEU A 69 0.39 1.58 0.85
C LEU A 69 -1.09 1.92 0.64
N GLY A 70 -1.52 3.13 1.03
CA GLY A 70 -2.89 3.58 0.85
C GLY A 70 -3.32 3.63 -0.62
N GLN A 71 -2.40 4.01 -1.51
CA GLN A 71 -2.65 4.02 -2.95
C GLN A 71 -2.87 2.60 -3.49
N LYS A 72 -1.99 1.66 -3.13
CA LYS A 72 -2.11 0.25 -3.53
C LYS A 72 -3.39 -0.40 -2.98
N LEU A 73 -3.69 -0.15 -1.70
CA LEU A 73 -4.92 -0.65 -1.06
C LEU A 73 -6.16 -0.09 -1.74
N GLY A 74 -6.21 1.23 -2.01
CA GLY A 74 -7.35 1.85 -2.69
C GLY A 74 -7.59 1.29 -4.08
N HIS A 75 -6.54 1.10 -4.88
CA HIS A 75 -6.68 0.45 -6.19
C HIS A 75 -7.10 -1.02 -6.09
N ALA A 76 -6.55 -1.78 -5.14
CA ALA A 76 -6.94 -3.18 -4.95
C ALA A 76 -8.43 -3.30 -4.55
N LEU A 77 -8.93 -2.39 -3.72
CA LEU A 77 -10.34 -2.32 -3.34
C LEU A 77 -11.23 -1.90 -4.52
N GLU A 78 -10.81 -0.91 -5.32
CA GLU A 78 -11.57 -0.42 -6.48
C GLU A 78 -11.76 -1.50 -7.56
N TYR A 79 -10.70 -2.26 -7.86
CA TYR A 79 -10.72 -3.32 -8.87
C TYR A 79 -11.08 -4.70 -8.32
N ALA A 80 -11.53 -4.79 -7.05
CA ALA A 80 -11.90 -6.02 -6.37
C ALA A 80 -10.82 -7.13 -6.44
N LEU A 81 -9.55 -6.73 -6.32
CA LEU A 81 -8.40 -7.64 -6.27
C LEU A 81 -8.28 -8.25 -4.87
N GLY A 82 -9.18 -9.18 -4.53
CA GLY A 82 -9.35 -9.68 -3.16
C GLY A 82 -8.06 -10.18 -2.47
N ALA A 83 -7.19 -10.89 -3.20
CA ALA A 83 -5.93 -11.38 -2.63
C ALA A 83 -4.93 -10.26 -2.34
N ASP A 84 -4.82 -9.28 -3.24
CA ASP A 84 -3.94 -8.12 -3.06
C ASP A 84 -4.49 -7.18 -1.98
N ALA A 85 -5.80 -6.94 -1.97
CA ALA A 85 -6.48 -6.14 -0.96
C ALA A 85 -6.28 -6.76 0.44
N GLN A 86 -6.45 -8.08 0.57
CA GLN A 86 -6.15 -8.81 1.80
C GLN A 86 -4.69 -8.62 2.25
N ALA A 87 -3.73 -8.73 1.33
CA ALA A 87 -2.31 -8.55 1.63
C ALA A 87 -2.00 -7.12 2.10
N TYR A 88 -2.57 -6.11 1.44
CA TYR A 88 -2.37 -4.71 1.82
C TYR A 88 -3.08 -4.35 3.12
N TRP A 89 -4.26 -4.92 3.40
CA TRP A 89 -4.90 -4.79 4.70
C TRP A 89 -4.05 -5.38 5.82
N ARG A 90 -3.48 -6.56 5.59
CA ARG A 90 -2.56 -7.20 6.53
C ARG A 90 -1.33 -6.34 6.79
N GLU A 91 -0.74 -5.78 5.74
CA GLU A 91 0.40 -4.85 5.85
C GLU A 91 0.03 -3.58 6.64
N ALA A 92 -1.16 -3.00 6.38
CA ALA A 92 -1.67 -1.82 7.07
C ALA A 92 -1.84 -2.05 8.59
N ILE A 93 -2.44 -3.18 8.96
CA ILE A 93 -2.66 -3.53 10.37
C ILE A 93 -1.35 -3.90 11.06
N SER A 94 -0.47 -4.63 10.38
CA SER A 94 0.83 -5.05 10.90
C SER A 94 1.78 -3.88 11.17
N SER A 95 1.54 -2.72 10.54
CA SER A 95 2.29 -1.50 10.81
C SER A 95 2.07 -0.95 12.23
N ASN A 96 0.97 -1.33 12.88
CA ASN A 96 0.61 -0.86 14.21
C ASN A 96 0.81 -1.96 15.26
N SER A 97 1.81 -1.77 16.12
CA SER A 97 2.19 -2.72 17.17
C SER A 97 1.04 -3.03 18.13
N ALA A 98 0.24 -2.03 18.50
CA ALA A 98 -0.89 -2.20 19.42
C ALA A 98 -2.04 -3.00 18.80
N MET A 99 -2.30 -2.83 17.50
CA MET A 99 -3.29 -3.66 16.79
C MET A 99 -2.81 -5.11 16.67
N MET A 100 -1.52 -5.33 16.48
CA MET A 100 -0.95 -6.68 16.45
C MET A 100 -0.97 -7.35 17.83
N GLU A 101 -0.70 -6.59 18.90
CA GLU A 101 -0.75 -7.08 20.28
C GLU A 101 -2.13 -7.67 20.61
N LEU A 102 -3.21 -6.98 20.19
CA LEU A 102 -4.58 -7.49 20.31
C LEU A 102 -4.72 -8.90 19.74
N ILE A 103 -4.37 -9.10 18.47
CA ILE A 103 -4.52 -10.37 17.74
C ILE A 103 -3.66 -11.47 18.36
N THR A 104 -2.49 -11.11 18.91
CA THR A 104 -1.57 -12.09 19.52
C THR A 104 -1.97 -12.57 20.91
N THR A 105 -2.98 -11.95 21.53
CA THR A 105 -3.48 -12.30 22.86
C THR A 105 -4.03 -13.73 22.87
N GLU A 106 -3.74 -14.49 23.93
CA GLU A 106 -4.15 -15.90 24.08
C GLU A 106 -5.68 -16.07 23.98
N ASP A 107 -6.45 -15.06 24.39
CA ASP A 107 -7.90 -15.05 24.33
C ASP A 107 -8.45 -15.12 22.89
N ILE A 108 -7.81 -14.44 21.94
CA ILE A 108 -8.18 -14.48 20.52
C ILE A 108 -7.72 -15.80 19.88
N LYS A 109 -6.59 -16.34 20.33
CA LYS A 109 -6.09 -17.66 19.88
C LYS A 109 -6.98 -18.81 20.31
N ARG A 110 -7.67 -18.69 21.46
CA ARG A 110 -8.59 -19.71 21.99
C ARG A 110 -9.99 -19.62 21.36
N GLY A 111 -10.28 -18.55 20.63
CA GLY A 111 -11.58 -18.26 20.07
C GLY A 111 -12.44 -17.46 21.03
N MET A 112 -13.01 -16.37 20.52
CA MET A 112 -13.83 -15.43 21.28
C MET A 112 -15.06 -14.99 20.46
N SER A 113 -16.18 -14.65 21.11
CA SER A 113 -17.36 -14.15 20.41
C SER A 113 -17.13 -12.74 19.84
N GLU A 114 -17.85 -12.35 18.77
CA GLU A 114 -17.78 -10.98 18.20
C GLU A 114 -18.01 -9.90 19.27
N LYS A 115 -18.95 -10.15 20.21
CA LYS A 115 -19.27 -9.21 21.28
C LYS A 115 -18.12 -9.04 22.26
N ASP A 116 -17.50 -10.13 22.67
CA ASP A 116 -16.40 -10.11 23.63
C ASP A 116 -15.15 -9.47 22.98
N LEU A 117 -14.88 -9.80 21.71
CA LEU A 117 -13.79 -9.18 20.96
C LEU A 117 -14.03 -7.67 20.79
N SER A 118 -15.27 -7.27 20.46
CA SER A 118 -15.61 -5.86 20.37
C SER A 118 -15.41 -5.13 21.71
N ALA A 119 -15.72 -5.78 22.83
CA ALA A 119 -15.51 -5.20 24.17
C ALA A 119 -14.02 -5.09 24.49
N HIS A 120 -13.22 -6.10 24.12
CA HIS A 120 -11.77 -6.08 24.30
C HIS A 120 -11.10 -4.98 23.48
N ILE A 121 -11.46 -4.84 22.20
CA ILE A 121 -11.00 -3.75 21.33
C ILE A 121 -11.33 -2.38 21.94
N LEU A 122 -12.53 -2.22 22.48
CA LEU A 122 -12.95 -0.96 23.11
C LEU A 122 -12.12 -0.62 24.35
N ASP A 123 -11.74 -1.61 25.16
CA ASP A 123 -10.96 -1.41 26.37
C ASP A 123 -9.49 -1.04 26.08
N VAL A 124 -8.91 -1.55 24.99
CA VAL A 124 -7.52 -1.23 24.57
C VAL A 124 -7.44 0.03 23.70
N SER A 125 -8.53 0.42 23.04
CA SER A 125 -8.57 1.63 22.23
C SER A 125 -8.54 2.93 23.05
N VAL A 126 -8.12 4.03 22.43
CA VAL A 126 -8.07 5.37 23.06
C VAL A 126 -9.45 5.89 23.50
N HIS A 127 -10.54 5.36 22.94
CA HIS A 127 -11.87 5.92 23.09
C HIS A 127 -12.67 5.18 24.17
N LYS A 128 -13.22 5.93 25.14
CA LYS A 128 -14.19 5.40 26.11
C LYS A 128 -15.47 4.92 25.42
N LYS A 129 -16.16 3.95 26.05
CA LYS A 129 -17.38 3.29 25.55
C LYS A 129 -18.49 4.31 25.19
N HIS A 130 -18.73 4.51 23.90
CA HIS A 130 -19.83 5.30 23.33
C HIS A 130 -20.42 4.59 22.10
N ALA A 131 -21.66 4.90 21.71
CA ALA A 131 -22.36 4.24 20.60
C ALA A 131 -21.57 4.27 19.27
N HIS A 132 -20.93 5.40 18.94
CA HIS A 132 -20.09 5.52 17.75
C HIS A 132 -18.80 4.70 17.81
N THR A 133 -18.34 4.35 19.01
CA THR A 133 -17.15 3.52 19.21
C THR A 133 -17.47 2.04 18.94
N GLN A 134 -18.72 1.61 19.17
CA GLN A 134 -19.16 0.24 18.89
C GLN A 134 -19.15 -0.09 17.39
N THR A 135 -19.63 0.82 16.54
CA THR A 135 -19.51 0.68 15.07
C THR A 135 -18.04 0.59 14.65
N GLY A 136 -17.16 1.32 15.32
CA GLY A 136 -15.72 1.28 15.08
C GLY A 136 -15.06 -0.04 15.43
N ALA A 137 -15.40 -0.61 16.58
CA ALA A 137 -14.92 -1.92 16.99
C ALA A 137 -15.36 -3.00 15.99
N ARG A 138 -16.62 -2.96 15.54
CA ARG A 138 -17.13 -3.88 14.53
C ARG A 138 -16.42 -3.72 13.19
N CYS A 139 -16.23 -2.49 12.72
CA CYS A 139 -15.47 -2.22 11.51
C CYS A 139 -14.03 -2.75 11.60
N LEU A 140 -13.37 -2.64 12.76
CA LEU A 140 -12.04 -3.23 12.94
C LEU A 140 -12.08 -4.77 12.85
N ILE A 141 -13.10 -5.43 13.42
CA ILE A 141 -13.29 -6.88 13.27
C ILE A 141 -13.46 -7.25 11.79
N ASP A 142 -14.27 -6.50 11.05
CA ASP A 142 -14.48 -6.73 9.61
C ASP A 142 -13.15 -6.59 8.83
N ILE A 143 -12.34 -5.57 9.13
CA ILE A 143 -11.00 -5.41 8.54
C ILE A 143 -10.09 -6.59 8.88
N LEU A 144 -10.12 -7.08 10.13
CA LEU A 144 -9.31 -8.20 10.55
C LEU A 144 -9.68 -9.51 9.83
N LEU A 145 -10.97 -9.71 9.54
CA LEU A 145 -11.46 -10.80 8.70
C LEU A 145 -10.99 -10.64 7.24
N GLU A 146 -11.15 -9.46 6.65
CA GLU A 146 -10.69 -9.16 5.28
C GLU A 146 -9.16 -9.34 5.12
N SER A 147 -8.39 -8.94 6.14
CA SER A 147 -6.92 -9.13 6.18
C SER A 147 -6.48 -10.59 6.34
N GLY A 148 -7.42 -11.50 6.63
CA GLY A 148 -7.16 -12.89 6.95
C GLY A 148 -6.30 -13.08 8.21
N LEU A 149 -6.34 -12.11 9.13
CA LEU A 149 -5.72 -12.24 10.47
C LEU A 149 -6.68 -12.89 11.47
N LEU A 150 -7.99 -12.82 11.19
CA LEU A 150 -9.02 -13.57 11.88
C LEU A 150 -9.75 -14.49 10.91
N GLU A 151 -10.15 -15.65 11.40
CA GLU A 151 -11.06 -16.58 10.72
C GLU A 151 -12.32 -16.76 11.58
N GLN A 152 -13.47 -16.86 10.91
CA GLN A 152 -14.74 -17.16 11.56
C GLN A 152 -14.96 -18.68 11.57
N ASP A 153 -14.85 -19.30 12.74
CA ASP A 153 -15.12 -20.73 12.93
C ASP A 153 -16.44 -20.92 13.68
N GLN A 154 -17.48 -21.29 12.94
CA GLN A 154 -18.83 -21.72 13.38
C GLN A 154 -19.66 -20.74 14.24
N ASP A 155 -19.04 -19.74 14.89
CA ASP A 155 -19.60 -18.56 15.58
C ASP A 155 -18.51 -17.86 16.47
N MET A 156 -17.31 -18.41 16.50
CA MET A 156 -16.15 -17.90 17.25
C MET A 156 -15.14 -17.27 16.30
N LEU A 157 -14.56 -16.15 16.69
CA LEU A 157 -13.47 -15.50 15.99
C LEU A 157 -12.15 -16.03 16.54
N VAL A 158 -11.35 -16.65 15.67
CA VAL A 158 -10.05 -17.24 16.03
C VAL A 158 -8.95 -16.52 15.28
N ALA A 159 -7.81 -16.30 15.92
CA ALA A 159 -6.62 -15.82 15.24
C ALA A 159 -6.19 -16.82 14.14
N ALA A 160 -6.12 -16.35 12.90
CA ALA A 160 -5.69 -17.18 11.78
C ALA A 160 -4.24 -17.65 12.02
N PRO A 161 -3.91 -18.93 11.76
CA PRO A 161 -2.52 -19.36 11.80
C PRO A 161 -1.71 -18.51 10.82
N ALA A 162 -0.54 -18.03 11.24
CA ALA A 162 0.32 -17.19 10.40
C ALA A 162 0.54 -17.89 9.06
N GLN A 163 -0.17 -17.45 8.01
CA GLN A 163 0.03 -17.99 6.69
C GLN A 163 1.49 -17.71 6.29
N PRO A 164 2.26 -18.73 5.88
CA PRO A 164 3.54 -18.46 5.26
C PRO A 164 3.25 -17.57 4.06
N ALA A 165 3.92 -16.42 3.99
CA ALA A 165 3.86 -15.50 2.87
C ALA A 165 4.06 -16.33 1.60
N LYS A 166 2.98 -16.61 0.86
CA LYS A 166 3.12 -17.24 -0.45
C LYS A 166 3.92 -16.27 -1.30
N ASP A 167 5.03 -16.80 -1.79
CA ASP A 167 5.99 -16.15 -2.65
C ASP A 167 5.36 -15.09 -3.56
N LYS A 168 5.83 -13.84 -3.41
CA LYS A 168 5.62 -12.76 -4.39
C LYS A 168 6.33 -13.03 -5.74
N ALA A 169 6.58 -14.29 -6.09
CA ALA A 169 7.37 -14.70 -7.25
C ALA A 169 6.54 -15.30 -8.40
N GLN A 170 5.21 -15.38 -8.30
CA GLN A 170 4.39 -15.98 -9.36
C GLN A 170 3.23 -15.07 -9.79
N LEU A 171 3.54 -13.89 -10.33
CA LEU A 171 2.62 -13.15 -11.21
C LEU A 171 3.27 -12.72 -12.53
N PHE A 172 4.40 -13.31 -12.90
CA PHE A 172 4.90 -13.29 -14.28
C PHE A 172 5.40 -14.68 -14.66
N GLY A 173 4.47 -15.51 -15.15
CA GLY A 173 4.80 -16.79 -15.73
C GLY A 173 5.41 -16.60 -17.12
N LEU A 174 6.71 -16.81 -17.22
CA LEU A 174 7.36 -17.39 -18.40
C LEU A 174 8.40 -18.39 -17.89
N GLN A 175 8.00 -19.66 -17.86
CA GLN A 175 8.91 -20.78 -17.71
C GLN A 175 9.85 -20.83 -18.92
N ALA A 176 11.15 -20.96 -18.65
CA ALA A 176 12.04 -21.73 -19.49
C ALA A 176 12.85 -22.63 -18.57
N GLU A 177 12.61 -23.94 -18.68
CA GLU A 177 13.45 -24.94 -18.07
C GLU A 177 14.79 -25.03 -18.82
N ASP A 178 15.82 -25.29 -18.02
CA ASP A 178 16.88 -26.27 -18.25
C ASP A 178 18.29 -25.81 -18.67
N SER A 179 19.22 -26.33 -17.86
CA SER A 179 20.61 -26.69 -18.12
C SER A 179 21.70 -25.62 -18.20
N ALA A 180 22.47 -25.54 -17.11
CA ALA A 180 23.90 -25.16 -17.11
C ALA A 180 24.75 -26.24 -17.84
N PRO A 181 26.01 -25.97 -18.26
CA PRO A 181 27.10 -25.89 -17.27
C PRO A 181 28.22 -24.86 -17.55
N ASP A 182 28.87 -24.47 -16.45
CA ASP A 182 30.27 -24.06 -16.25
C ASP A 182 31.10 -23.40 -17.38
N THR A 183 31.58 -22.18 -17.13
CA THR A 183 33.03 -21.92 -17.18
C THR A 183 33.48 -20.73 -16.31
N LYS A 184 34.58 -20.96 -15.58
CA LYS A 184 35.33 -20.06 -14.70
C LYS A 184 35.81 -18.76 -15.40
N GLY A 185 35.87 -17.66 -14.65
CA GLY A 185 36.70 -16.51 -14.98
C GLY A 185 36.63 -15.37 -13.95
N SER A 186 37.74 -15.12 -13.27
CA SER A 186 37.89 -14.21 -12.14
C SER A 186 37.82 -12.70 -12.43
N ALA A 187 37.49 -11.95 -11.37
CA ALA A 187 37.98 -10.62 -10.96
C ALA A 187 37.05 -9.38 -11.16
N PRO A 188 36.75 -8.62 -10.08
CA PRO A 188 36.27 -7.22 -10.10
C PRO A 188 37.50 -6.26 -10.12
N PRO A 189 37.42 -4.92 -9.99
CA PRO A 189 36.30 -3.96 -9.92
C PRO A 189 36.50 -2.72 -10.85
N ALA A 190 35.54 -1.77 -10.88
CA ALA A 190 35.85 -0.34 -10.96
C ALA A 190 34.61 0.51 -10.69
N ALA A 191 34.49 0.99 -9.45
CA ALA A 191 33.64 2.11 -9.11
C ALA A 191 34.26 3.40 -9.69
N LEU A 192 33.55 4.07 -10.59
CA LEU A 192 33.89 5.43 -11.00
C LEU A 192 33.08 6.42 -10.15
N MET A 193 33.74 6.95 -9.13
CA MET A 193 33.37 8.21 -8.49
C MET A 193 33.30 9.33 -9.54
N GLY A 194 32.13 9.95 -9.68
CA GLY A 194 31.93 11.20 -10.39
C GLY A 194 31.82 12.37 -9.41
N LEU A 195 32.71 13.35 -9.55
CA LEU A 195 32.81 14.59 -8.77
C LEU A 195 31.59 15.51 -8.94
N PRO A 196 31.27 16.38 -7.94
CA PRO A 196 30.18 17.34 -8.05
C PRO A 196 30.63 18.58 -8.82
N LEU A 197 29.91 18.95 -9.89
CA LEU A 197 30.09 20.24 -10.55
C LEU A 197 29.05 21.23 -10.00
N ALA A 198 29.54 22.27 -9.32
CA ALA A 198 28.73 23.34 -8.77
C ALA A 198 28.26 24.32 -9.84
N GLY A 199 26.97 24.67 -9.77
CA GLY A 199 26.47 26.02 -10.02
C GLY A 199 26.02 26.35 -11.44
N GLN A 200 24.72 26.25 -11.71
CA GLN A 200 23.96 27.25 -12.48
C GLN A 200 22.51 27.34 -11.96
N ASN A 201 22.20 28.45 -11.29
CA ASN A 201 20.82 28.88 -11.02
C ASN A 201 20.13 29.21 -12.35
N THR A 202 19.14 28.43 -12.75
CA THR A 202 18.13 28.87 -13.70
C THR A 202 16.75 28.51 -13.15
N THR A 203 15.95 29.54 -12.90
CA THR A 203 14.52 29.44 -12.64
C THR A 203 13.83 28.84 -13.86
N ARG A 204 13.37 27.59 -13.76
CA ARG A 204 12.57 26.90 -14.78
C ARG A 204 11.32 26.29 -14.11
N PRO A 205 10.13 26.34 -14.74
CA PRO A 205 8.93 25.73 -14.19
C PRO A 205 9.15 24.23 -14.00
N ASP A 206 8.62 23.72 -12.90
CA ASP A 206 8.73 22.36 -12.41
C ASP A 206 8.17 21.37 -13.45
N MET A 207 9.05 20.85 -14.30
CA MET A 207 8.74 19.79 -15.24
C MET A 207 8.95 18.46 -14.53
N PRO A 208 8.03 17.49 -14.61
CA PRO A 208 8.23 16.18 -14.00
C PRO A 208 9.45 15.50 -14.62
N TYR A 209 10.48 15.23 -13.80
CA TYR A 209 11.62 14.42 -14.20
C TYR A 209 11.26 12.94 -14.04
N ILE A 210 11.15 12.21 -15.16
CA ILE A 210 10.99 10.76 -15.17
C ILE A 210 12.37 10.14 -15.35
N MET A 211 12.84 9.43 -14.31
CA MET A 211 14.09 8.67 -14.39
C MET A 211 13.80 7.31 -15.01
N LEU A 212 14.15 7.12 -16.29
CA LEU A 212 14.02 5.85 -16.98
C LEU A 212 15.34 5.06 -16.92
N ASN A 213 15.34 3.94 -16.20
CA ASN A 213 16.42 2.95 -16.28
C ASN A 213 16.12 2.00 -17.45
N LEU A 214 16.79 2.21 -18.58
CA LEU A 214 16.69 1.35 -19.75
C LEU A 214 17.78 0.27 -19.68
N THR A 215 17.37 -0.99 -19.52
CA THR A 215 18.26 -2.13 -19.72
C THR A 215 18.24 -2.51 -21.19
N LEU A 216 19.36 -2.26 -21.88
CA LEU A 216 19.54 -2.68 -23.26
C LEU A 216 19.75 -4.20 -23.31
N PRO A 217 19.16 -4.92 -24.29
CA PRO A 217 19.49 -6.31 -24.51
C PRO A 217 20.96 -6.43 -24.94
N GLU A 218 21.68 -7.39 -24.37
CA GLU A 218 22.99 -7.80 -24.88
C GLU A 218 22.76 -8.60 -26.17
N THR A 219 22.84 -7.93 -27.31
CA THR A 219 22.70 -8.56 -28.62
C THR A 219 23.82 -8.06 -29.52
N GLU A 220 24.43 -8.93 -30.31
CA GLU A 220 25.53 -8.55 -31.22
C GLU A 220 25.02 -7.93 -32.54
N ASP A 221 23.69 -7.93 -32.75
CA ASP A 221 23.06 -7.39 -33.94
C ASP A 221 22.91 -5.86 -33.89
N LEU A 222 23.76 -5.18 -34.66
CA LEU A 222 23.79 -3.72 -34.81
C LEU A 222 22.43 -3.14 -35.27
N ALA A 223 21.64 -3.89 -36.05
CA ALA A 223 20.35 -3.43 -36.56
C ALA A 223 19.28 -3.33 -35.47
N VAL A 224 19.41 -4.10 -34.38
CA VAL A 224 18.49 -4.04 -33.23
C VAL A 224 18.71 -2.75 -32.45
N TYR A 225 19.97 -2.36 -32.24
CA TYR A 225 20.29 -1.08 -31.59
C TYR A 225 19.79 0.11 -32.42
N GLU A 226 19.99 0.11 -33.74
CA GLU A 226 19.49 1.20 -34.59
C GLU A 226 17.97 1.38 -34.52
N LYS A 227 17.22 0.28 -34.49
CA LYS A 227 15.75 0.32 -34.34
C LYS A 227 15.33 0.85 -32.97
N ILE A 228 16.01 0.44 -31.90
CA ILE A 228 15.73 0.91 -30.53
C ILE A 228 16.04 2.40 -30.41
N PHE A 229 17.19 2.86 -30.90
CA PHE A 229 17.57 4.28 -30.87
C PHE A 229 16.65 5.15 -31.73
N ARG A 230 16.22 4.66 -32.89
CA ARG A 230 15.22 5.33 -33.74
C ARG A 230 13.88 5.45 -33.00
N ALA A 231 13.38 4.36 -32.41
CA ALA A 231 12.12 4.37 -31.67
C ALA A 231 12.19 5.28 -30.43
N LEU A 232 13.31 5.30 -29.72
CA LEU A 232 13.53 6.19 -28.57
C LEU A 232 13.53 7.66 -28.99
N ARG A 233 14.18 7.99 -30.11
CA ARG A 233 14.24 9.37 -30.62
C ARG A 233 12.86 9.87 -31.09
N GLU A 234 12.09 9.03 -31.77
CA GLU A 234 10.75 9.38 -32.27
C GLU A 234 9.74 9.56 -31.14
N ASN A 235 9.73 8.66 -30.15
CA ASN A 235 8.68 8.61 -29.14
C ASN A 235 9.00 9.39 -27.85
N LEU A 236 10.28 9.52 -27.48
CA LEU A 236 10.66 10.19 -26.22
C LEU A 236 11.23 11.59 -26.44
N LEU A 237 11.86 11.87 -27.59
CA LEU A 237 12.52 13.16 -27.87
C LEU A 237 11.80 14.02 -28.92
N GLY A 238 10.83 13.46 -29.65
CA GLY A 238 10.05 14.18 -30.67
C GLY A 238 10.89 14.78 -31.80
N LEU A 239 12.11 14.27 -32.03
CA LEU A 239 13.02 14.78 -33.06
C LEU A 239 12.71 14.09 -34.41
N PRO A 240 12.74 14.83 -35.53
CA PRO A 240 12.51 14.25 -36.84
C PRO A 240 13.57 13.19 -37.19
N PRO A 241 13.21 12.19 -38.01
CA PRO A 241 14.13 11.13 -38.42
C PRO A 241 15.33 11.70 -39.18
N LEU A 242 16.52 11.12 -38.96
CA LEU A 242 17.70 11.42 -39.77
C LEU A 242 17.49 10.90 -41.21
N PRO A 243 18.01 11.61 -42.23
CA PRO A 243 17.96 11.17 -43.63
C PRO A 243 18.72 9.86 -43.86
#